data_AF-A0A9R1PR34-F1
#
_entry.id   AF-A0A9R1PR34-F1
#
_cell.length_a   1.000
_cell.length_b   1.000
_cell.length_c   1.000
_cell.angle_alpha   90.00
_cell.angle_beta   90.00
_cell.angle_gamma   90.00
#
_symmetry.space_group_name_H-M   'P 1'
#
loop_
_entity.id
_entity.type
_entity.pdbx_description
1 polymer ?
#
loop_
_entity_poly.entity_id
_entity_poly.type
_entity_poly.pdbx_seq_one_letter_code
_entity_poly.pdbx_strand_id
1 'polypeptide(L)'
;MQRQGRHMERSGSKRALDPGGSGGGGGGGDDDERDPKRPRVPALASVIVEALKLDSLQKLCSSLEPILRRVVSEEVERALAKLGPAAAPARIEGRTSPKRIEGPNGSNLQLQFRSRLALPLFTGGKVEGEQGASIHVVLLDANTGHVVTSGPESLAKLDVLVLEGDFNKEKDEDWTEEEFESHIVKEREGKRPLLNGDIHVTLKEGVGTIGELIFTDNSSWIRSRKFRLGMRVSSGFCEGIRIKEAKTEAFTVKDHRGELYKKHYPPALKDDVWRLEKIGKDGAFHGKLNSNGIYTV
;
A
#
# COMPACT_ATOMS: atom_id res chain seq x y z
N MET A 1 -66.53 -31.81 6.32
CA MET A 1 -66.30 -33.16 6.89
C MET A 1 -65.06 -33.77 6.23
N GLN A 2 -64.59 -34.91 6.76
CA GLN A 2 -63.46 -35.73 6.29
C GLN A 2 -62.05 -35.14 6.47
N ARG A 3 -61.23 -35.90 7.21
CA ARG A 3 -59.76 -35.81 7.28
C ARG A 3 -59.20 -36.88 6.34
N GLN A 4 -57.95 -36.70 5.87
CA GLN A 4 -57.00 -37.80 5.72
C GLN A 4 -55.59 -37.35 6.17
N GLY A 5 -54.67 -38.30 6.38
CA GLY A 5 -53.31 -38.07 6.86
C GLY A 5 -52.60 -39.39 7.20
N ARG A 6 -51.33 -39.30 7.67
CA ARG A 6 -50.29 -40.38 7.63
C ARG A 6 -49.77 -40.52 6.17
N HIS A 7 -48.50 -40.84 5.91
CA HIS A 7 -47.66 -41.86 6.55
C HIS A 7 -46.33 -41.36 7.13
N MET A 8 -45.59 -42.26 7.79
CA MET A 8 -44.30 -42.03 8.45
C MET A 8 -43.48 -43.32 8.32
N GLU A 9 -42.30 -43.25 7.69
CA GLU A 9 -41.40 -44.40 7.56
C GLU A 9 -40.11 -44.24 8.38
N ARG A 10 -39.42 -45.37 8.61
CA ARG A 10 -38.47 -45.55 9.71
C ARG A 10 -37.35 -46.53 9.29
N SER A 11 -36.28 -46.54 10.08
CA SER A 11 -35.16 -47.51 10.06
C SER A 11 -34.04 -47.24 9.02
N GLY A 12 -32.75 -47.49 9.31
CA GLY A 12 -32.12 -47.70 10.64
C GLY A 12 -31.03 -48.77 10.72
N SER A 13 -29.79 -48.35 11.04
CA SER A 13 -28.67 -49.15 11.58
C SER A 13 -27.67 -48.16 12.22
N LYS A 14 -26.96 -48.34 13.35
CA LYS A 14 -26.29 -49.47 14.06
C LYS A 14 -25.10 -50.05 13.27
N ARG A 15 -23.88 -50.21 13.78
CA ARG A 15 -23.25 -50.10 15.14
C ARG A 15 -21.95 -49.24 15.00
N ALA A 16 -21.03 -49.02 15.96
CA ALA A 16 -20.71 -49.64 17.26
C ALA A 16 -20.02 -48.65 18.25
N LEU A 17 -19.58 -49.15 19.41
CA LEU A 17 -18.85 -48.46 20.50
C LEU A 17 -17.50 -49.22 20.75
N ASP A 18 -16.62 -49.02 21.74
CA ASP A 18 -16.51 -48.27 23.02
C ASP A 18 -15.00 -48.36 23.46
N PRO A 19 -14.50 -48.07 24.70
CA PRO A 19 -14.87 -47.10 25.76
C PRO A 19 -13.66 -46.32 26.39
N GLY A 20 -13.93 -45.44 27.38
CA GLY A 20 -12.99 -45.13 28.50
C GLY A 20 -12.66 -43.63 28.72
N GLY A 21 -12.77 -43.05 29.93
CA GLY A 21 -13.29 -43.59 31.20
C GLY A 21 -13.45 -42.53 32.33
N SER A 22 -14.08 -42.95 33.45
CA SER A 22 -14.23 -42.35 34.82
C SER A 22 -13.25 -41.25 35.27
N GLY A 23 -13.56 -40.28 36.16
CA GLY A 23 -14.70 -39.95 37.06
C GLY A 23 -14.47 -38.54 37.70
N GLY A 24 -15.12 -38.02 38.76
CA GLY A 24 -16.17 -38.50 39.69
C GLY A 24 -15.65 -38.88 41.10
N GLY A 25 -15.96 -38.20 42.23
CA GLY A 25 -16.60 -36.89 42.48
C GLY A 25 -17.06 -36.67 43.96
N GLY A 26 -16.59 -35.60 44.64
CA GLY A 26 -16.98 -35.16 46.01
C GLY A 26 -16.26 -35.86 47.19
N GLY A 27 -16.12 -35.29 48.41
CA GLY A 27 -16.40 -33.92 48.91
C GLY A 27 -16.26 -33.74 50.45
N GLY A 28 -16.00 -32.52 50.95
CA GLY A 28 -15.97 -32.10 52.38
C GLY A 28 -14.59 -32.20 53.10
N GLY A 29 -14.20 -31.29 54.01
CA GLY A 29 -14.78 -30.01 54.43
C GLY A 29 -13.94 -29.25 55.51
N ASP A 30 -14.15 -27.92 55.59
CA ASP A 30 -14.03 -26.97 56.73
C ASP A 30 -12.68 -26.79 57.50
N ASP A 31 -12.26 -25.62 58.01
CA ASP A 31 -12.46 -24.15 57.78
C ASP A 31 -11.30 -23.44 58.58
N ASP A 32 -10.93 -22.14 58.60
CA ASP A 32 -11.39 -20.80 58.17
C ASP A 32 -10.11 -20.05 57.64
N GLU A 33 -9.95 -18.77 57.97
CA GLU A 33 -8.87 -17.80 57.73
C GLU A 33 -8.87 -17.10 56.35
N ARG A 34 -8.68 -15.78 56.40
CA ARG A 34 -9.33 -14.82 55.49
C ARG A 34 -8.32 -13.81 54.97
N ASP A 35 -8.34 -13.53 53.66
CA ASP A 35 -7.88 -12.23 53.13
C ASP A 35 -8.42 -11.95 51.70
N PRO A 36 -8.64 -10.68 51.30
CA PRO A 36 -9.29 -10.35 50.03
C PRO A 36 -8.30 -10.25 48.85
N LYS A 37 -8.68 -10.86 47.72
CA LYS A 37 -7.87 -10.90 46.49
C LYS A 37 -7.70 -9.51 45.86
N ARG A 38 -6.51 -8.92 45.98
CA ARG A 38 -6.06 -7.76 45.19
C ARG A 38 -5.68 -8.19 43.75
N PRO A 39 -5.83 -7.32 42.74
CA PRO A 39 -5.41 -7.61 41.36
C PRO A 39 -3.88 -7.70 41.24
N ARG A 40 -3.38 -8.59 40.38
CA ARG A 40 -1.94 -8.73 40.09
C ARG A 40 -1.48 -7.60 39.14
N VAL A 41 -0.57 -6.76 39.62
CA VAL A 41 0.16 -5.79 38.78
C VAL A 41 1.38 -6.48 38.16
N PRO A 42 1.75 -6.23 36.88
CA PRO A 42 2.99 -6.74 36.30
C PRO A 42 4.23 -6.26 37.08
N ALA A 43 5.20 -7.14 37.30
CA ALA A 43 6.42 -6.81 38.03
C ALA A 43 7.35 -5.92 37.18
N LEU A 44 7.57 -4.67 37.62
CA LEU A 44 8.38 -3.66 36.91
C LEU A 44 9.84 -4.08 36.63
N ALA A 45 10.33 -5.13 37.31
CA ALA A 45 11.69 -5.65 37.15
C ALA A 45 12.01 -6.12 35.72
N SER A 46 11.05 -6.64 34.94
CA SER A 46 11.34 -7.09 33.56
C SER A 46 11.59 -5.91 32.61
N VAL A 47 10.81 -4.83 32.75
CA VAL A 47 10.90 -3.64 31.89
C VAL A 47 12.23 -2.90 32.09
N ILE A 48 12.73 -2.83 33.32
CA ILE A 48 14.00 -2.18 33.64
C ILE A 48 15.19 -2.92 32.99
N VAL A 49 15.18 -4.26 32.99
CA VAL A 49 16.25 -5.07 32.37
C VAL A 49 16.26 -4.95 30.84
N GLU A 50 15.13 -4.68 30.21
CA GLU A 50 15.03 -4.48 28.76
C GLU A 50 15.47 -3.07 28.34
N ALA A 51 15.06 -2.04 29.08
CA ALA A 51 15.48 -0.65 28.83
C ALA A 51 17.02 -0.47 28.94
N LEU A 52 17.65 -1.09 29.95
CA LEU A 52 19.11 -1.01 30.16
C LEU A 52 19.92 -1.66 29.03
N LYS A 53 19.36 -2.63 28.28
CA LYS A 53 20.03 -3.24 27.13
C LYS A 53 20.08 -2.30 25.93
N LEU A 54 19.00 -1.56 25.67
CA LEU A 54 18.95 -0.58 24.56
C LEU A 54 19.93 0.57 24.80
N ASP A 55 19.92 1.14 26.01
CA ASP A 55 20.83 2.22 26.41
C ASP A 55 22.31 1.78 26.35
N SER A 56 22.62 0.53 26.72
CA SER A 56 23.96 -0.05 26.54
C SER A 56 24.39 -0.16 25.08
N LEU A 57 23.49 -0.60 24.19
CA LEU A 57 23.80 -0.78 22.76
C LEU A 57 23.95 0.59 22.07
N GLN A 58 23.11 1.56 22.41
CA GLN A 58 23.22 2.93 21.90
C GLN A 58 24.53 3.60 22.35
N LYS A 59 24.95 3.40 23.61
CA LYS A 59 26.25 3.86 24.12
C LYS A 59 27.44 3.23 23.38
N LEU A 60 27.38 1.92 23.08
CA LEU A 60 28.39 1.25 22.26
C LEU A 60 28.46 1.81 20.84
N CYS A 61 27.31 2.02 20.18
CA CYS A 61 27.27 2.64 18.86
C CYS A 61 27.88 4.05 18.87
N SER A 62 27.51 4.90 19.84
CA SER A 62 28.04 6.26 19.96
C SER A 62 29.52 6.29 20.37
N SER A 63 30.04 5.31 21.12
CA SER A 63 31.47 5.23 21.44
C SER A 63 32.31 4.73 20.26
N LEU A 64 31.73 3.93 19.37
CA LEU A 64 32.39 3.44 18.16
C LEU A 64 32.28 4.42 16.98
N GLU A 65 31.24 5.26 16.93
CA GLU A 65 31.04 6.32 15.92
C GLU A 65 32.30 7.16 15.62
N PRO A 66 33.04 7.74 16.60
CA PRO A 66 34.25 8.51 16.32
C PRO A 66 35.41 7.63 15.79
N ILE A 67 35.51 6.37 16.23
CA ILE A 67 36.54 5.43 15.75
C ILE A 67 36.24 5.02 14.31
N LEU A 68 34.99 4.67 14.01
CA LEU A 68 34.52 4.32 12.68
C LEU A 68 34.62 5.50 11.71
N ARG A 69 34.21 6.72 12.11
CA ARG A 69 34.44 7.93 11.30
C ARG A 69 35.91 8.15 10.99
N ARG A 70 36.79 7.99 11.98
CA ARG A 70 38.23 8.18 11.79
C ARG A 70 38.82 7.11 10.87
N VAL A 71 38.49 5.83 11.04
CA VAL A 71 38.96 4.75 10.16
C VAL A 71 38.42 4.92 8.73
N VAL A 72 37.16 5.31 8.56
CA VAL A 72 36.58 5.61 7.24
C VAL A 72 37.27 6.83 6.61
N SER A 73 37.56 7.89 7.38
CA SER A 73 38.29 9.06 6.88
C SER A 73 39.73 8.71 6.50
N GLU A 74 40.45 7.96 7.34
CA GLU A 74 41.81 7.50 7.05
C GLU A 74 41.85 6.59 5.81
N GLU A 75 40.89 5.69 5.61
CA GLU A 75 40.82 4.84 4.41
C GLU A 75 40.34 5.61 3.16
N VAL A 76 39.44 6.58 3.29
CA VAL A 76 39.04 7.46 2.18
C VAL A 76 40.21 8.34 1.75
N GLU A 77 40.95 8.95 2.67
CA GLU A 77 42.18 9.69 2.35
C GLU A 77 43.27 8.78 1.78
N ARG A 78 43.43 7.57 2.31
CA ARG A 78 44.39 6.55 1.79
C ARG A 78 43.97 5.95 0.45
N ALA A 79 42.69 6.04 0.07
CA ALA A 79 42.19 5.71 -1.27
C ALA A 79 42.37 6.90 -2.23
N LEU A 80 42.09 8.13 -1.79
CA LEU A 80 42.30 9.36 -2.57
C LEU A 80 43.80 9.61 -2.83
N ALA A 81 44.68 9.31 -1.88
CA ALA A 81 46.13 9.39 -2.05
C ALA A 81 46.69 8.38 -3.07
N LYS A 82 45.95 7.30 -3.37
CA LYS A 82 46.26 6.37 -4.48
C LYS A 82 45.76 6.88 -5.84
N LEU A 83 45.01 7.99 -5.86
CA LEU A 83 44.51 8.68 -7.06
C LEU A 83 45.24 10.02 -7.25
N GLY A 84 46.58 9.97 -7.25
CA GLY A 84 47.43 11.14 -7.42
C GLY A 84 47.28 11.82 -8.79
N PRO A 85 47.33 13.17 -8.89
CA PRO A 85 47.04 13.90 -10.12
C PRO A 85 48.28 14.22 -10.98
N ALA A 86 48.49 13.52 -12.10
CA ALA A 86 49.23 14.02 -13.27
C ALA A 86 49.04 13.12 -14.52
N ALA A 87 49.20 13.73 -15.70
CA ALA A 87 49.42 13.11 -17.02
C ALA A 87 48.36 12.12 -17.56
N ALA A 88 47.63 12.57 -18.59
CA ALA A 88 46.94 11.73 -19.58
C ALA A 88 47.81 11.57 -20.85
N PRO A 89 47.47 10.72 -21.84
CA PRO A 89 46.34 9.79 -21.90
C PRO A 89 46.75 8.31 -22.17
N ALA A 90 46.05 7.37 -21.52
CA ALA A 90 46.08 5.96 -21.89
C ALA A 90 44.64 5.45 -22.08
N ARG A 91 44.37 4.74 -23.18
CA ARG A 91 43.06 4.15 -23.47
C ARG A 91 42.73 3.05 -22.46
N ILE A 92 41.67 3.24 -21.67
CA ILE A 92 40.98 2.16 -20.97
C ILE A 92 39.48 2.31 -21.24
N GLU A 93 39.00 1.53 -22.20
CA GLU A 93 37.57 1.27 -22.39
C GLU A 93 37.06 0.46 -21.19
N GLY A 94 35.83 0.73 -20.70
CA GLY A 94 35.24 -0.06 -19.61
C GLY A 94 34.40 0.71 -18.59
N ARG A 95 34.50 2.05 -18.52
CA ARG A 95 33.50 2.87 -17.81
C ARG A 95 32.35 3.24 -18.72
N THR A 96 31.47 2.28 -18.95
CA THR A 96 30.10 2.59 -19.40
C THR A 96 29.39 3.36 -18.29
N SER A 97 28.83 4.51 -18.62
CA SER A 97 27.76 5.13 -17.83
C SER A 97 26.58 4.15 -17.68
N PRO A 98 25.65 4.36 -16.73
CA PRO A 98 24.35 3.71 -16.80
C PRO A 98 23.78 3.83 -18.22
N LYS A 99 23.16 2.76 -18.74
CA LYS A 99 22.68 2.70 -20.13
C LYS A 99 21.60 3.76 -20.37
N ARG A 100 22.03 4.97 -20.72
CA ARG A 100 21.18 6.11 -21.02
C ARG A 100 20.29 5.71 -22.18
N ILE A 101 18.98 5.71 -21.93
CA ILE A 101 18.00 5.12 -22.86
C ILE A 101 17.68 6.14 -23.96
N GLU A 102 18.69 6.47 -24.75
CA GLU A 102 18.59 7.38 -25.88
C GLU A 102 17.86 6.67 -27.03
N GLY A 103 16.74 7.25 -27.47
CA GLY A 103 16.05 6.78 -28.67
C GLY A 103 16.90 6.98 -29.93
N PRO A 104 16.44 6.49 -31.10
CA PRO A 104 17.21 6.54 -32.36
C PRO A 104 17.74 7.92 -32.78
N ASN A 105 17.14 9.00 -32.24
CA ASN A 105 17.45 10.39 -32.53
C ASN A 105 18.25 11.10 -31.41
N GLY A 106 18.71 10.40 -30.37
CA GLY A 106 19.32 10.99 -29.16
C GLY A 106 18.33 11.65 -28.18
N SER A 107 17.05 11.71 -28.55
CA SER A 107 15.95 12.16 -27.70
C SER A 107 15.73 11.21 -26.54
N ASN A 108 15.81 11.71 -25.30
CA ASN A 108 15.51 10.97 -24.08
C ASN A 108 14.09 11.36 -23.62
N LEU A 109 13.09 10.67 -24.15
CA LEU A 109 11.68 11.02 -23.93
C LEU A 109 11.13 10.35 -22.67
N GLN A 110 10.36 11.10 -21.86
CA GLN A 110 9.72 10.58 -20.65
C GLN A 110 8.33 11.16 -20.40
N LEU A 111 7.44 10.34 -19.85
CA LEU A 111 6.13 10.76 -19.35
C LEU A 111 6.24 11.25 -17.89
N GLN A 112 5.50 12.30 -17.53
CA GLN A 112 5.48 12.84 -16.18
C GLN A 112 4.07 13.30 -15.76
N PHE A 113 3.61 12.87 -14.58
CA PHE A 113 2.44 13.45 -13.93
C PHE A 113 2.76 14.88 -13.45
N ARG A 114 1.99 15.88 -13.90
CA ARG A 114 2.08 17.26 -13.38
C ARG A 114 1.18 17.51 -12.18
N SER A 115 -0.01 16.91 -12.16
CA SER A 115 -0.94 17.01 -11.03
C SER A 115 -0.59 15.99 -9.94
N ARG A 116 -0.65 16.42 -8.68
CA ARG A 116 -0.69 15.50 -7.53
C ARG A 116 -2.13 15.00 -7.33
N LEU A 117 -2.28 13.79 -6.81
CA LEU A 117 -3.58 13.19 -6.51
C LEU A 117 -4.14 13.72 -5.19
N ALA A 118 -5.46 13.96 -5.12
CA ALA A 118 -6.15 14.16 -3.87
C ALA A 118 -6.14 12.86 -3.04
N LEU A 119 -5.68 12.94 -1.79
CA LEU A 119 -5.64 11.82 -0.85
C LEU A 119 -6.48 12.16 0.40
N PRO A 120 -7.11 11.18 1.06
CA PRO A 120 -7.08 9.73 0.79
C PRO A 120 -8.04 9.28 -0.31
N LEU A 121 -7.65 8.25 -1.07
CA LEU A 121 -8.51 7.58 -2.06
C LEU A 121 -9.30 6.43 -1.44
N PHE A 122 -10.49 6.17 -2.00
CA PHE A 122 -11.41 5.10 -1.59
C PHE A 122 -11.91 4.30 -2.80
N THR A 123 -12.24 3.03 -2.59
CA THR A 123 -12.89 2.19 -3.60
C THR A 123 -14.23 2.76 -4.06
N GLY A 124 -14.53 2.70 -5.36
CA GLY A 124 -15.75 3.30 -5.91
C GLY A 124 -15.77 4.83 -5.91
N GLY A 125 -14.78 5.50 -5.32
CA GLY A 125 -14.57 6.94 -5.42
C GLY A 125 -13.79 7.29 -6.67
N LYS A 126 -14.12 8.45 -7.27
CA LYS A 126 -13.34 9.05 -8.36
C LYS A 126 -11.95 9.48 -7.87
N VAL A 127 -10.94 9.20 -8.66
CA VAL A 127 -9.57 9.69 -8.47
C VAL A 127 -9.48 11.10 -9.07
N GLU A 128 -9.09 12.08 -8.27
CA GLU A 128 -8.99 13.48 -8.67
C GLU A 128 -7.62 14.06 -8.28
N GLY A 129 -7.26 15.22 -8.84
CA GLY A 129 -6.09 15.98 -8.42
C GLY A 129 -6.35 16.76 -7.13
N GLU A 130 -5.27 17.24 -6.49
CA GLU A 130 -5.36 18.14 -5.33
C GLU A 130 -6.34 19.30 -5.61
N GLN A 131 -7.18 19.63 -4.62
CA GLN A 131 -8.24 20.65 -4.72
C GLN A 131 -9.34 20.38 -5.79
N GLY A 132 -9.46 19.14 -6.26
CA GLY A 132 -10.44 18.76 -7.30
C GLY A 132 -9.96 19.06 -8.73
N ALA A 133 -8.67 19.37 -8.91
CA ALA A 133 -8.09 19.63 -10.22
C ALA A 133 -8.07 18.38 -11.12
N SER A 134 -8.01 18.59 -12.44
CA SER A 134 -7.76 17.51 -13.39
C SER A 134 -6.36 16.91 -13.24
N ILE A 135 -6.21 15.62 -13.53
CA ILE A 135 -4.91 14.95 -13.47
C ILE A 135 -4.25 15.02 -14.85
N HIS A 136 -3.16 15.76 -14.95
CA HIS A 136 -2.43 15.94 -16.21
C HIS A 136 -1.15 15.11 -16.25
N VAL A 137 -0.90 14.51 -17.41
CA VAL A 137 0.37 13.90 -17.80
C VAL A 137 0.98 14.73 -18.93
N VAL A 138 2.30 14.83 -18.97
CA VAL A 138 3.03 15.46 -20.08
C VAL A 138 4.13 14.56 -20.59
N LEU A 139 4.39 14.64 -21.90
CA LEU A 139 5.59 14.11 -22.53
C LEU A 139 6.68 15.19 -22.50
N LEU A 140 7.83 14.86 -21.91
CA LEU A 140 9.00 15.73 -21.84
C LEU A 140 10.17 15.13 -22.61
N ASP A 141 10.97 15.98 -23.25
CA ASP A 141 12.37 15.64 -23.53
C ASP A 141 13.19 15.89 -22.26
N ALA A 142 13.80 14.84 -21.72
CA ALA A 142 14.62 14.90 -20.52
C ALA A 142 15.97 15.60 -20.73
N ASN A 143 16.40 15.85 -21.98
CA ASN A 143 17.60 16.64 -22.25
C ASN A 143 17.36 18.15 -22.08
N THR A 144 16.18 18.65 -22.47
CA THR A 144 15.84 20.09 -22.38
C THR A 144 14.85 20.45 -21.27
N GLY A 145 14.11 19.48 -20.74
CA GLY A 145 13.05 19.69 -19.74
C GLY A 145 11.73 20.25 -20.30
N HIS A 146 11.64 20.46 -21.62
CA HIS A 146 10.46 21.02 -22.27
C HIS A 146 9.43 19.96 -22.66
N VAL A 147 8.17 20.40 -22.80
CA VAL A 147 7.06 19.56 -23.32
C VAL A 147 7.23 19.38 -24.82
N VAL A 148 7.10 18.14 -25.29
CA VAL A 148 7.22 17.82 -26.73
C VAL A 148 5.88 18.06 -27.42
N THR A 149 5.74 19.25 -27.99
CA THR A 149 4.47 19.77 -28.56
C THR A 149 4.20 19.34 -30.02
N SER A 150 5.16 18.69 -30.67
CA SER A 150 5.09 18.28 -32.09
C SER A 150 5.65 16.88 -32.30
N GLY A 151 5.31 16.24 -33.43
CA GLY A 151 5.75 14.88 -33.78
C GLY A 151 4.72 13.81 -33.38
N PRO A 152 4.81 12.57 -33.91
CA PRO A 152 3.88 11.49 -33.59
C PRO A 152 3.80 11.17 -32.09
N GLU A 153 4.89 11.36 -31.35
CA GLU A 153 4.99 11.21 -29.91
C GLU A 153 4.10 12.20 -29.14
N SER A 154 3.94 13.42 -29.65
CA SER A 154 3.09 14.46 -29.04
C SER A 154 1.59 14.15 -29.11
N LEU A 155 1.22 13.11 -29.88
CA LEU A 155 -0.14 12.61 -30.10
C LEU A 155 -0.33 11.16 -29.63
N ALA A 156 0.65 10.59 -28.91
CA ALA A 156 0.62 9.20 -28.48
C ALA A 156 -0.61 8.86 -27.63
N LYS A 157 -1.16 7.66 -27.83
CA LYS A 157 -2.10 7.05 -26.88
C LYS A 157 -1.30 6.41 -25.73
N LEU A 158 -1.79 6.56 -24.51
CA LEU A 158 -1.20 6.09 -23.27
C LEU A 158 -2.16 5.15 -22.53
N ASP A 159 -1.61 4.15 -21.86
CA ASP A 159 -2.32 3.27 -20.93
C ASP A 159 -2.19 3.80 -19.50
N VAL A 160 -3.29 3.80 -18.72
CA VAL A 160 -3.26 4.06 -17.28
C VAL A 160 -3.20 2.72 -16.53
N LEU A 161 -2.20 2.56 -15.66
CA LEU A 161 -1.87 1.32 -14.99
C LEU A 161 -1.84 1.49 -13.46
N VAL A 162 -1.89 0.37 -12.73
CA VAL A 162 -1.62 0.32 -11.29
C VAL A 162 -0.30 -0.39 -11.05
N LEU A 163 0.56 0.17 -10.22
CA LEU A 163 1.85 -0.42 -9.84
C LEU A 163 1.91 -0.68 -8.32
N GLU A 164 2.73 -1.62 -7.87
CA GLU A 164 2.97 -1.82 -6.43
C GLU A 164 3.65 -0.58 -5.79
N GLY A 165 3.21 -0.20 -4.59
CA GLY A 165 3.63 1.06 -3.95
C GLY A 165 5.10 1.10 -3.52
N ASP A 166 5.69 -0.06 -3.30
CA ASP A 166 7.10 -0.33 -3.03
C ASP A 166 7.99 -0.36 -4.29
N PHE A 167 7.46 -0.04 -5.48
CA PHE A 167 8.26 0.31 -6.66
C PHE A 167 8.99 1.66 -6.43
N ASN A 168 9.97 1.64 -5.53
CA ASN A 168 10.57 2.80 -4.89
C ASN A 168 11.97 3.10 -5.43
N LYS A 169 12.10 3.07 -6.76
CA LYS A 169 13.09 3.86 -7.48
C LYS A 169 12.87 5.35 -7.17
N GLU A 170 13.89 6.04 -6.68
CA GLU A 170 13.90 7.50 -6.61
C GLU A 170 13.92 8.11 -8.03
N LYS A 171 13.79 9.44 -8.15
CA LYS A 171 13.65 10.08 -9.47
C LYS A 171 14.87 9.90 -10.37
N ASP A 172 16.04 9.70 -9.77
CA ASP A 172 17.33 9.62 -10.45
C ASP A 172 17.83 8.18 -10.66
N GLU A 173 17.11 7.16 -10.16
CA GLU A 173 17.36 5.77 -10.56
C GLU A 173 16.50 5.38 -11.76
N ASP A 174 17.14 5.19 -12.92
CA ASP A 174 16.51 4.58 -14.09
C ASP A 174 16.09 3.12 -13.81
N TRP A 175 14.92 2.77 -14.32
CA TRP A 175 14.38 1.41 -14.37
C TRP A 175 14.27 0.96 -15.83
N THR A 176 14.26 -0.35 -16.08
CA THR A 176 14.00 -0.89 -17.43
C THR A 176 12.50 -1.06 -17.69
N GLU A 177 12.12 -1.28 -18.95
CA GLU A 177 10.72 -1.50 -19.33
C GLU A 177 10.17 -2.80 -18.70
N GLU A 178 11.01 -3.84 -18.63
CA GLU A 178 10.69 -5.11 -17.97
C GLU A 178 10.58 -4.96 -16.45
N GLU A 179 11.41 -4.11 -15.83
CA GLU A 179 11.28 -3.75 -14.41
C GLU A 179 9.95 -3.04 -14.16
N PHE A 180 9.56 -2.07 -15.00
CA PHE A 180 8.27 -1.41 -14.90
C PHE A 180 7.09 -2.40 -15.07
N GLU A 181 7.13 -3.27 -16.10
CA GLU A 181 6.08 -4.27 -16.33
C GLU A 181 5.94 -5.26 -15.16
N SER A 182 7.06 -5.68 -14.56
CA SER A 182 7.05 -6.61 -13.42
C SER A 182 6.32 -6.07 -12.17
N HIS A 183 6.18 -4.74 -12.05
CA HIS A 183 5.47 -4.10 -10.93
C HIS A 183 3.98 -3.83 -11.22
N ILE A 184 3.45 -4.19 -12.39
CA ILE A 184 2.04 -3.96 -12.76
C ILE A 184 1.10 -4.88 -11.95
N VAL A 185 0.22 -4.26 -11.17
CA VAL A 185 -0.77 -4.95 -10.34
C VAL A 185 -2.01 -5.29 -11.15
N LYS A 186 -2.28 -6.59 -11.27
CA LYS A 186 -3.55 -7.11 -11.82
C LYS A 186 -4.59 -7.28 -10.70
N GLU A 187 -5.86 -7.30 -11.07
CA GLU A 187 -6.95 -7.62 -10.15
C GLU A 187 -6.83 -9.03 -9.55
N ARG A 188 -7.47 -9.24 -8.40
CA ARG A 188 -7.58 -10.57 -7.79
C ARG A 188 -8.47 -11.48 -8.64
N GLU A 189 -8.18 -12.77 -8.63
CA GLU A 189 -8.96 -13.78 -9.37
C GLU A 189 -10.47 -13.68 -9.07
N GLY A 190 -11.30 -13.69 -10.12
CA GLY A 190 -12.74 -13.52 -10.01
C GLY A 190 -13.23 -12.12 -9.61
N LYS A 191 -12.38 -11.07 -9.70
CA LYS A 191 -12.79 -9.67 -9.53
C LYS A 191 -12.96 -8.94 -10.87
N ARG A 192 -13.46 -7.71 -10.78
CA ARG A 192 -13.44 -6.74 -11.89
C ARG A 192 -12.01 -6.19 -12.02
N PRO A 193 -11.62 -5.64 -13.20
CA PRO A 193 -10.37 -4.91 -13.37
C PRO A 193 -10.13 -3.89 -12.27
N LEU A 194 -8.87 -3.74 -11.84
CA LEU A 194 -8.51 -2.95 -10.66
C LEU A 194 -8.84 -1.44 -10.81
N LEU A 195 -8.85 -0.95 -12.05
CA LEU A 195 -9.32 0.37 -12.47
C LEU A 195 -10.59 0.25 -13.33
N ASN A 196 -11.46 1.25 -13.22
CA ASN A 196 -12.65 1.43 -14.05
C ASN A 196 -12.73 2.89 -14.54
N GLY A 197 -13.28 3.09 -15.74
CA GLY A 197 -13.39 4.40 -16.39
C GLY A 197 -12.35 4.60 -17.50
N ASP A 198 -11.83 5.82 -17.63
CA ASP A 198 -10.91 6.29 -18.68
C ASP A 198 -9.48 5.79 -18.46
N ILE A 199 -9.28 4.47 -18.58
CA ILE A 199 -7.98 3.79 -18.46
C ILE A 199 -7.03 4.04 -19.64
N HIS A 200 -7.39 4.93 -20.57
CA HIS A 200 -6.57 5.34 -21.70
C HIS A 200 -6.60 6.86 -21.86
N VAL A 201 -5.48 7.46 -22.24
CA VAL A 201 -5.37 8.92 -22.49
C VAL A 201 -4.68 9.16 -23.82
N THR A 202 -5.19 10.07 -24.65
CA THR A 202 -4.48 10.52 -25.85
C THR A 202 -3.81 11.86 -25.57
N LEU A 203 -2.51 11.98 -25.87
CA LEU A 203 -1.79 13.24 -25.82
C LEU A 203 -2.28 14.20 -26.91
N LYS A 204 -2.25 15.50 -26.61
CA LYS A 204 -2.42 16.59 -27.57
C LYS A 204 -1.32 17.60 -27.30
N GLU A 205 -0.48 17.87 -28.29
CA GLU A 205 0.70 18.75 -28.13
C GLU A 205 1.56 18.33 -26.91
N GLY A 206 1.71 17.01 -26.71
CA GLY A 206 2.47 16.45 -25.59
C GLY A 206 1.76 16.48 -24.23
N VAL A 207 0.51 16.95 -24.14
CA VAL A 207 -0.27 17.03 -22.89
C VAL A 207 -1.45 16.07 -22.92
N GLY A 208 -1.58 15.23 -21.90
CA GLY A 208 -2.72 14.35 -21.67
C GLY A 208 -3.47 14.73 -20.41
N THR A 209 -4.77 14.46 -20.38
CA THR A 209 -5.61 14.64 -19.18
C THR A 209 -6.35 13.34 -18.90
N ILE A 210 -6.22 12.82 -17.68
CA ILE A 210 -6.95 11.63 -17.24
C ILE A 210 -8.40 12.04 -16.96
N GLY A 211 -9.35 11.26 -17.47
CA GLY A 211 -10.78 11.48 -17.29
C GLY A 211 -11.33 10.92 -15.97
N GLU A 212 -12.48 10.24 -16.01
CA GLU A 212 -13.02 9.57 -14.84
C GLU A 212 -12.25 8.28 -14.56
N LEU A 213 -11.61 8.16 -13.40
CA LEU A 213 -10.90 6.96 -12.98
C LEU A 213 -11.35 6.53 -11.59
N ILE A 214 -11.65 5.24 -11.41
CA ILE A 214 -12.16 4.67 -10.15
C ILE A 214 -11.41 3.38 -9.81
N PHE A 215 -10.93 3.25 -8.56
CA PHE A 215 -10.41 1.97 -8.04
C PHE A 215 -11.55 1.03 -7.63
N THR A 216 -11.52 -0.21 -8.11
CA THR A 216 -12.56 -1.22 -7.81
C THR A 216 -12.27 -2.04 -6.55
N ASP A 217 -10.99 -2.16 -6.16
CA ASP A 217 -10.51 -2.86 -4.97
C ASP A 217 -9.53 -1.98 -4.19
N ASN A 218 -9.42 -2.23 -2.89
CA ASN A 218 -8.58 -1.44 -1.98
C ASN A 218 -7.12 -1.89 -2.08
N SER A 219 -6.18 -1.07 -1.61
CA SER A 219 -4.76 -1.44 -1.63
C SER A 219 -4.35 -2.36 -0.48
N SER A 220 -5.25 -2.79 0.40
CA SER A 220 -4.87 -3.50 1.64
C SER A 220 -4.57 -4.99 1.47
N TRP A 221 -4.77 -5.57 0.28
CA TRP A 221 -4.53 -7.00 0.04
C TRP A 221 -3.14 -7.30 -0.56
N ILE A 222 -2.51 -6.34 -1.23
CA ILE A 222 -1.13 -6.46 -1.74
C ILE A 222 -0.07 -6.29 -0.64
N ARG A 223 1.15 -6.75 -0.91
CA ARG A 223 2.27 -6.78 0.05
C ARG A 223 2.59 -5.41 0.64
N SER A 224 2.79 -4.40 -0.22
CA SER A 224 3.14 -3.03 0.17
C SER A 224 1.99 -2.19 0.73
N ARG A 225 0.76 -2.73 0.74
CA ARG A 225 -0.48 -2.06 1.20
C ARG A 225 -0.81 -0.72 0.50
N LYS A 226 -0.09 -0.38 -0.58
CA LYS A 226 -0.14 0.89 -1.31
C LYS A 226 -0.06 0.64 -2.82
N PHE A 227 -0.76 1.45 -3.60
CA PHE A 227 -0.62 1.49 -5.06
C PHE A 227 0.16 2.75 -5.50
N ARG A 228 0.65 2.74 -6.74
CA ARG A 228 0.94 3.95 -7.55
C ARG A 228 0.07 3.90 -8.80
N LEU A 229 -0.23 5.05 -9.41
CA LEU A 229 -0.62 5.06 -10.82
C LEU A 229 0.65 5.03 -11.67
N GLY A 230 0.64 4.21 -12.70
CA GLY A 230 1.63 4.21 -13.78
C GLY A 230 1.01 4.73 -15.07
N MET A 231 1.83 5.29 -15.96
CA MET A 231 1.43 5.52 -17.36
C MET A 231 2.55 5.16 -18.33
N ARG A 232 2.20 4.46 -19.40
CA ARG A 232 3.09 4.12 -20.52
C ARG A 232 2.41 4.42 -21.84
N VAL A 233 3.16 4.35 -22.93
CA VAL A 233 2.59 4.39 -24.30
C VAL A 233 1.81 3.11 -24.57
N SER A 234 0.62 3.23 -25.19
CA SER A 234 -0.16 2.07 -25.63
C SER A 234 0.56 1.30 -26.73
N SER A 235 0.47 -0.03 -26.71
CA SER A 235 0.98 -0.88 -27.81
C SER A 235 0.43 -0.46 -29.17
N GLY A 236 1.27 -0.47 -30.21
CA GLY A 236 0.97 0.04 -31.55
C GLY A 236 1.15 1.55 -31.75
N PHE A 237 1.62 2.28 -30.73
CA PHE A 237 1.97 3.71 -30.84
C PHE A 237 3.48 3.92 -30.61
N CYS A 238 4.06 4.84 -31.38
CA CYS A 238 5.47 5.25 -31.26
C CYS A 238 6.49 4.09 -31.36
N GLU A 239 6.20 3.07 -32.17
CA GLU A 239 7.07 1.90 -32.33
C GLU A 239 8.51 2.31 -32.73
N GLY A 240 9.50 1.74 -32.05
CA GLY A 240 10.92 2.11 -32.20
C GLY A 240 11.35 3.40 -31.48
N ILE A 241 10.42 4.20 -30.96
CA ILE A 241 10.70 5.38 -30.13
C ILE A 241 10.51 5.00 -28.65
N ARG A 242 11.62 4.86 -27.92
CA ARG A 242 11.57 4.55 -26.48
C ARG A 242 11.19 5.80 -25.69
N ILE A 243 10.06 5.72 -24.99
CA ILE A 243 9.50 6.78 -24.13
C ILE A 243 9.38 6.20 -22.71
N LYS A 244 10.15 6.73 -21.76
CA LYS A 244 10.14 6.29 -20.35
C LYS A 244 8.79 6.56 -19.69
N GLU A 245 8.36 5.63 -18.85
CA GLU A 245 7.05 5.61 -18.20
C GLU A 245 6.95 6.66 -17.08
N ALA A 246 5.72 7.05 -16.73
CA ALA A 246 5.45 7.83 -15.53
C ALA A 246 5.03 6.91 -14.38
N LYS A 247 5.37 7.29 -13.14
CA LYS A 247 4.75 6.75 -11.92
C LYS A 247 4.45 7.86 -10.91
N THR A 248 3.36 7.74 -10.15
CA THR A 248 3.06 8.64 -9.03
C THR A 248 3.84 8.27 -7.77
N GLU A 249 3.71 9.10 -6.73
CA GLU A 249 3.97 8.66 -5.36
C GLU A 249 3.00 7.56 -4.91
N ALA A 250 3.41 6.80 -3.89
CA ALA A 250 2.67 5.64 -3.39
C ALA A 250 1.60 6.03 -2.36
N PHE A 251 0.35 5.68 -2.65
CA PHE A 251 -0.83 6.02 -1.87
C PHE A 251 -1.60 4.78 -1.40
N THR A 252 -2.39 4.93 -0.34
CA THR A 252 -3.35 3.90 0.10
C THR A 252 -4.71 4.14 -0.52
N VAL A 253 -5.31 3.11 -1.13
CA VAL A 253 -6.73 3.09 -1.47
C VAL A 253 -7.47 2.33 -0.37
N LYS A 254 -8.41 2.98 0.31
CA LYS A 254 -9.18 2.38 1.41
C LYS A 254 -10.48 1.76 0.89
N ASP A 255 -11.04 0.79 1.61
CA ASP A 255 -12.42 0.37 1.35
C ASP A 255 -13.36 1.51 1.79
N HIS A 256 -14.24 1.97 0.90
CA HIS A 256 -15.26 2.98 1.18
C HIS A 256 -16.18 2.58 2.35
N ARG A 257 -16.39 1.28 2.58
CA ARG A 257 -17.08 0.77 3.80
C ARG A 257 -16.43 1.26 5.08
N GLY A 258 -15.11 1.42 5.10
CA GLY A 258 -14.36 1.86 6.28
C GLY A 258 -14.65 3.31 6.68
N GLU A 259 -14.93 4.19 5.72
CA GLU A 259 -15.32 5.58 6.01
C GLU A 259 -16.81 5.66 6.36
N LEU A 260 -17.66 4.92 5.63
CA LEU A 260 -19.09 4.79 5.97
C LEU A 260 -19.32 4.28 7.39
N TYR A 261 -18.52 3.32 7.87
CA TYR A 261 -18.65 2.72 9.21
C TYR A 261 -17.72 3.31 10.28
N LYS A 262 -17.04 4.41 9.96
CA LYS A 262 -16.08 5.09 10.85
C LYS A 262 -16.73 5.55 12.16
N LYS A 263 -15.98 5.39 13.26
CA LYS A 263 -16.37 5.84 14.60
C LYS A 263 -16.06 7.33 14.77
N HIS A 264 -16.92 8.04 15.50
CA HIS A 264 -16.75 9.47 15.73
C HIS A 264 -16.14 9.69 17.13
N TYR A 265 -15.10 10.53 17.19
CA TYR A 265 -14.43 10.90 18.42
C TYR A 265 -13.92 12.35 18.35
N PRO A 266 -14.31 13.24 19.29
CA PRO A 266 -15.39 13.05 20.25
C PRO A 266 -16.74 12.85 19.52
N PRO A 267 -17.65 12.01 20.05
CA PRO A 267 -18.98 11.85 19.47
C PRO A 267 -19.84 13.11 19.70
N ALA A 268 -20.70 13.42 18.73
CA ALA A 268 -21.62 14.55 18.78
C ALA A 268 -23.07 14.09 19.00
N LEU A 269 -23.91 14.93 19.62
CA LEU A 269 -25.34 14.68 19.92
C LEU A 269 -26.26 14.48 18.69
N LYS A 270 -25.68 14.48 17.48
CA LYS A 270 -26.39 14.22 16.21
C LYS A 270 -25.81 13.01 15.47
N ASP A 271 -24.81 12.35 16.03
CA ASP A 271 -24.29 11.10 15.51
C ASP A 271 -25.27 9.97 15.82
N ASP A 272 -25.49 9.07 14.87
CA ASP A 272 -26.21 7.81 15.16
C ASP A 272 -25.49 7.03 16.28
N VAL A 273 -26.21 6.30 17.14
CA VAL A 273 -25.58 5.49 18.22
C VAL A 273 -24.55 4.48 17.71
N TRP A 274 -24.65 4.04 16.45
CA TRP A 274 -23.66 3.14 15.84
C TRP A 274 -22.34 3.84 15.46
N ARG A 275 -22.23 5.16 15.58
CA ARG A 275 -20.94 5.90 15.49
C ARG A 275 -20.12 5.80 16.78
N LEU A 276 -20.74 5.43 17.91
CA LEU A 276 -20.04 5.17 19.17
C LEU A 276 -19.20 3.89 19.09
N GLU A 277 -18.15 3.79 19.91
CA GLU A 277 -17.36 2.56 20.04
C GLU A 277 -18.22 1.35 20.39
N LYS A 278 -17.78 0.15 19.98
CA LYS A 278 -18.38 -1.17 20.29
C LYS A 278 -19.81 -1.42 19.75
N ILE A 279 -20.54 -0.39 19.31
CA ILE A 279 -21.87 -0.52 18.69
C ILE A 279 -21.72 -0.65 17.17
N GLY A 280 -21.76 -1.87 16.63
CA GLY A 280 -21.73 -2.06 15.17
C GLY A 280 -23.02 -1.57 14.49
N LYS A 281 -22.91 -0.93 13.31
CA LYS A 281 -24.08 -0.62 12.49
C LYS A 281 -24.82 -1.93 12.16
N ASP A 282 -26.14 -1.89 12.29
CA ASP A 282 -27.07 -3.01 12.07
C ASP A 282 -26.76 -4.27 12.93
N GLY A 283 -25.91 -4.12 13.96
CA GLY A 283 -25.61 -5.13 14.96
C GLY A 283 -26.58 -5.11 16.15
N ALA A 284 -26.49 -6.13 17.02
CA ALA A 284 -27.43 -6.36 18.11
C ALA A 284 -27.63 -5.16 19.06
N PHE A 285 -26.57 -4.39 19.37
CA PHE A 285 -26.69 -3.19 20.20
C PHE A 285 -27.42 -2.05 19.48
N HIS A 286 -27.12 -1.79 18.19
CA HIS A 286 -27.83 -0.79 17.39
C HIS A 286 -29.32 -1.14 17.26
N GLY A 287 -29.64 -2.39 16.89
CA GLY A 287 -31.03 -2.86 16.84
C GLY A 287 -31.76 -2.71 18.16
N LYS A 288 -31.13 -3.07 19.30
CA LYS A 288 -31.75 -2.93 20.62
C LYS A 288 -31.97 -1.46 21.01
N LEU A 289 -31.03 -0.56 20.74
CA LEU A 289 -31.16 0.87 21.04
C LEU A 289 -32.27 1.52 20.20
N ASN A 290 -32.30 1.24 18.89
CA ASN A 290 -33.35 1.74 17.99
C ASN A 290 -34.75 1.25 18.40
N SER A 291 -34.89 -0.01 18.86
CA SER A 291 -36.14 -0.55 19.41
C SER A 291 -36.54 0.03 20.77
N ASN A 292 -35.66 0.80 21.42
CA ASN A 292 -35.95 1.57 22.64
C ASN A 292 -36.02 3.09 22.36
N GLY A 293 -36.07 3.51 21.10
CA GLY A 293 -36.16 4.92 20.70
C GLY A 293 -34.85 5.71 20.76
N ILE A 294 -33.71 5.04 21.01
CA ILE A 294 -32.40 5.70 21.17
C ILE A 294 -31.63 5.59 19.84
N TYR A 295 -31.77 6.61 19.00
CA TYR A 295 -31.17 6.64 17.65
C TYR A 295 -29.84 7.39 17.57
N THR A 296 -29.66 8.42 18.40
CA THR A 296 -28.46 9.28 18.45
C THR A 296 -27.84 9.32 19.85
N VAL A 297 -26.65 9.93 19.95
CA VAL A 297 -25.85 10.11 21.19
C VAL A 297 -26.49 11.08 22.18
#